data_AF-A0A961P795-F1
#
_entry.id   AF-A0A961P795-F1
#
_cell.length_a   1.000
_cell.length_b   1.000
_cell.length_c   1.000
_cell.angle_alpha   90.00
_cell.angle_beta   90.00
_cell.angle_gamma   90.00
#
_symmetry.space_group_name_H-M   'P 1'
#
loop_
_entity.id
_entity.type
_entity.pdbx_description
1 polymer ?
#
loop_
_entity_poly.entity_id
_entity_poly.type
_entity_poly.pdbx_seq_one_letter_code
_entity_poly.pdbx_strand_id
1 'polypeptide(L)'
;MNAPSTPKPSLKPKDAPDLGRFDWTDALRLDDQLTEDERMIAGSARAYAQEKLMPRVTRAFAEEGVEPEIFREMGEMGLLGVTVPEQYGGIGAGYVSYGLVAREVERVDSGYRSMM
;
A
#
# COMPACT_ATOMS: atom_id res chain seq x y z
N MET A 1 -23.90 18.56 45.92
CA MET A 1 -23.65 19.91 45.39
C MET A 1 -23.02 19.75 44.03
N ASN A 2 -23.78 19.96 42.95
CA ASN A 2 -23.29 19.84 41.58
C ASN A 2 -22.65 21.16 41.17
N ALA A 3 -21.39 21.13 40.70
CA ALA A 3 -20.71 22.32 40.21
C ALA A 3 -21.45 22.92 39.01
N PRO A 4 -21.55 24.25 38.89
CA PRO A 4 -22.18 24.89 37.74
C PRO A 4 -21.38 24.59 36.48
N SER A 5 -22.01 23.96 35.49
CA SER A 5 -21.41 23.72 34.18
C SER A 5 -21.25 25.07 33.45
N THR A 6 -20.02 25.54 33.33
CA THR A 6 -19.69 26.72 32.52
C THR A 6 -20.07 26.44 31.06
N PRO A 7 -20.72 27.38 30.35
CA PRO A 7 -21.03 27.21 28.94
C PRO A 7 -19.74 27.07 28.14
N LYS A 8 -19.58 26.00 27.36
CA LYS A 8 -18.48 25.89 26.39
C LYS A 8 -18.59 27.06 25.40
N PRO A 9 -17.52 27.83 25.15
CA PRO A 9 -17.53 28.87 24.13
C PRO A 9 -17.89 28.25 22.76
N SER A 10 -18.93 28.78 22.11
CA SER A 10 -19.29 28.41 20.74
C SER A 10 -18.44 29.20 19.77
N LEU A 11 -17.61 28.54 18.98
CA LEU A 11 -16.88 29.17 17.87
C LEU A 11 -17.86 29.51 16.74
N LYS A 12 -17.66 30.65 16.07
CA LYS A 12 -18.40 30.95 14.83
C LYS A 12 -17.86 30.03 13.73
N PRO A 13 -18.66 29.66 12.71
CA PRO A 13 -18.23 28.73 11.65
C PRO A 13 -16.92 29.13 10.95
N LYS A 14 -16.67 30.44 10.80
CA LYS A 14 -15.44 31.00 10.21
C LYS A 14 -14.21 30.97 11.13
N ASP A 15 -14.44 30.82 12.43
CA ASP A 15 -13.42 30.79 13.48
C ASP A 15 -13.18 29.34 13.98
N ALA A 16 -13.94 28.38 13.43
CA ALA A 16 -13.70 26.97 13.67
C ALA A 16 -12.42 26.55 12.91
N PRO A 17 -11.45 25.91 13.59
CA PRO A 17 -10.29 25.38 12.89
C PRO A 17 -10.76 24.36 11.85
N ASP A 18 -10.18 24.41 10.65
CA ASP A 18 -10.29 23.32 9.68
C ASP A 18 -9.47 22.14 10.22
N LEU A 19 -10.10 21.38 11.12
CA LEU A 19 -9.55 20.14 11.62
C LEU A 19 -9.69 19.13 10.49
N GLY A 20 -8.68 19.06 9.64
CA GLY A 20 -8.59 18.03 8.61
C GLY A 20 -9.00 16.68 9.20
N ARG A 21 -9.90 15.98 8.53
CA ARG A 21 -10.50 14.75 9.04
C ARG A 21 -9.40 13.72 9.31
N PHE A 22 -9.15 13.36 10.57
CA PHE A 22 -8.17 12.34 10.90
C PHE A 22 -8.50 11.00 10.24
N ASP A 23 -7.52 10.42 9.54
CA ASP A 23 -7.59 9.08 8.97
C ASP A 23 -6.70 8.15 9.79
N TRP A 24 -7.31 7.18 10.48
CA TRP A 24 -6.56 6.25 11.33
C TRP A 24 -5.75 5.23 10.51
N THR A 25 -6.08 5.02 9.23
CA THR A 25 -5.36 4.12 8.33
C THR A 25 -4.12 4.76 7.72
N ASP A 26 -4.07 6.09 7.73
CA ASP A 26 -2.94 6.90 7.24
C ASP A 26 -2.74 8.17 8.09
N ALA A 27 -2.43 7.96 9.36
CA ALA A 27 -2.39 9.03 10.38
C ALA A 27 -1.43 10.18 10.06
N LEU A 28 -0.36 9.89 9.32
CA LEU A 28 0.67 10.86 8.92
C LEU A 28 0.64 11.19 7.42
N ARG A 29 -0.43 10.80 6.71
CA ARG A 29 -0.61 11.11 5.29
C ARG A 29 0.57 10.65 4.43
N LEU A 30 0.96 9.38 4.56
CA LEU A 30 1.92 8.76 3.68
C LEU A 30 1.50 8.95 2.22
N ASP A 31 0.21 8.80 1.90
CA ASP A 31 -0.28 8.93 0.52
C ASP A 31 0.00 10.32 -0.08
N ASP A 32 -0.15 11.38 0.72
CA ASP A 32 0.14 12.77 0.30
C ASP A 32 1.64 13.03 0.10
N GLN A 33 2.51 12.20 0.69
CA GLN A 33 3.97 12.31 0.58
C GLN A 33 4.53 11.57 -0.65
N LEU A 34 3.72 10.73 -1.29
CA LEU A 34 4.13 9.98 -2.47
C LEU A 34 4.00 10.81 -3.75
N THR A 35 4.85 10.50 -4.73
CA THR A 35 4.66 10.95 -6.10
C THR A 35 3.45 10.24 -6.74
N GLU A 36 2.96 10.78 -7.85
CA GLU A 36 1.88 10.14 -8.61
C GLU A 36 2.29 8.75 -9.12
N ASP A 37 3.51 8.62 -9.63
CA ASP A 37 4.06 7.34 -10.10
C ASP A 37 4.16 6.30 -8.97
N GLU A 38 4.62 6.72 -7.78
CA GLU A 38 4.67 5.85 -6.60
C GLU A 38 3.27 5.37 -6.18
N ARG A 39 2.27 6.25 -6.18
CA ARG A 39 0.87 5.87 -5.91
C ARG A 39 0.32 4.91 -6.96
N MET A 40 0.61 5.15 -8.24
CA MET A 40 0.18 4.28 -9.33
C MET A 40 0.80 2.88 -9.24
N ILE A 41 2.11 2.80 -8.95
CA ILE A 41 2.81 1.53 -8.77
C ILE A 41 2.25 0.78 -7.55
N ALA A 42 2.05 1.47 -6.43
CA ALA A 42 1.45 0.88 -5.23
C ALA A 42 0.02 0.37 -5.49
N GLY A 43 -0.79 1.15 -6.20
CA GLY A 43 -2.13 0.76 -6.61
C GLY A 43 -2.15 -0.49 -7.49
N SER A 44 -1.23 -0.57 -8.45
CA SER A 44 -1.08 -1.72 -9.36
C SER A 44 -0.64 -2.98 -8.61
N ALA A 45 0.34 -2.85 -7.71
CA ALA A 45 0.79 -3.95 -6.86
C ALA A 45 -0.33 -4.44 -5.92
N ARG A 46 -1.10 -3.51 -5.34
CA ARG A 46 -2.27 -3.85 -4.51
C ARG A 46 -3.33 -4.61 -5.30
N ALA A 47 -3.69 -4.13 -6.50
CA ALA A 47 -4.68 -4.79 -7.35
C ALA A 47 -4.25 -6.24 -7.66
N TYR A 48 -3.01 -6.44 -8.09
CA TYR A 48 -2.44 -7.77 -8.31
C TYR A 48 -2.49 -8.64 -7.05
N ALA A 49 -2.03 -8.11 -5.92
CA ALA A 49 -2.00 -8.85 -4.66
C ALA A 49 -3.41 -9.30 -4.23
N GLN A 50 -4.41 -8.43 -4.31
CA GLN A 50 -5.78 -8.77 -3.91
C GLN A 50 -6.52 -9.65 -4.93
N GLU A 51 -6.30 -9.45 -6.23
CA GLU A 51 -7.04 -10.18 -7.26
C GLU A 51 -6.41 -11.53 -7.62
N LYS A 52 -5.09 -11.67 -7.50
CA LYS A 52 -4.34 -12.85 -7.96
C LYS A 52 -3.71 -13.64 -6.82
N LEU A 53 -3.10 -12.98 -5.84
CA LEU A 53 -2.40 -13.68 -4.75
C LEU A 53 -3.34 -14.09 -3.61
N MET A 54 -4.22 -13.18 -3.17
CA MET A 54 -5.13 -13.41 -2.05
C MET A 54 -6.01 -14.67 -2.21
N PRO A 55 -6.57 -14.99 -3.40
CA PRO A 55 -7.35 -16.22 -3.56
C PRO A 55 -6.53 -17.51 -3.47
N ARG A 56 -5.21 -17.44 -3.66
CA ARG A 56 -4.30 -18.60 -3.72
C ARG A 56 -3.69 -18.92 -2.35
N VAL A 57 -3.43 -17.90 -1.53
CA VAL A 57 -2.56 -17.98 -0.34
C VAL A 57 -2.95 -19.06 0.66
N THR A 58 -4.23 -19.25 0.97
CA THR A 58 -4.65 -20.23 1.98
C THR A 58 -4.32 -21.66 1.57
N ARG A 59 -4.54 -22.00 0.29
CA ARG A 59 -4.19 -23.31 -0.25
C ARG A 59 -2.68 -23.46 -0.37
N ALA A 60 -2.01 -22.46 -0.95
CA ALA A 60 -0.56 -22.44 -1.13
C ALA A 60 0.17 -22.67 0.20
N PHE A 61 -0.26 -22.00 1.27
CA PHE A 61 0.28 -22.18 2.60
C PHE A 61 -0.02 -23.57 3.17
N ALA A 62 -1.25 -24.06 3.06
CA ALA A 62 -1.65 -25.35 3.63
C ALA A 62 -1.00 -26.55 2.92
N GLU A 63 -0.71 -26.42 1.63
CA GLU A 63 -0.12 -27.48 0.79
C GLU A 63 1.41 -27.30 0.61
N GLU A 64 2.01 -26.29 1.24
CA GLU A 64 3.43 -25.94 1.11
C GLU A 64 3.88 -25.77 -0.35
N GLY A 65 3.01 -25.19 -1.18
CA GLY A 65 3.19 -25.05 -2.62
C GLY A 65 3.19 -23.61 -3.09
N VAL A 66 3.71 -23.38 -4.30
CA VAL A 66 3.59 -22.10 -5.00
C VAL A 66 3.39 -22.33 -6.49
N GLU A 67 2.47 -21.60 -7.10
CA GLU A 67 2.24 -21.62 -8.54
C GLU A 67 3.36 -20.86 -9.28
N PRO A 68 4.19 -21.52 -10.11
CA PRO A 68 5.30 -20.86 -10.81
C PRO A 68 4.88 -19.71 -11.73
N GLU A 69 3.63 -19.73 -12.21
CA GLU A 69 3.06 -18.69 -13.07
C GLU A 69 3.05 -17.31 -12.41
N ILE A 70 3.08 -17.24 -11.06
CA ILE A 70 3.14 -15.99 -10.29
C ILE A 70 4.35 -15.15 -10.70
N PHE A 71 5.50 -15.75 -10.99
CA PHE A 71 6.68 -15.01 -11.46
C PHE A 71 6.43 -14.34 -12.80
N ARG A 72 5.79 -15.05 -13.73
CA ARG A 72 5.47 -14.50 -15.06
C ARG A 72 4.44 -13.38 -14.93
N GLU A 73 3.41 -13.58 -14.12
CA GLU A 73 2.39 -12.56 -13.85
C GLU A 73 3.01 -11.28 -13.25
N MET A 74 3.87 -11.41 -12.22
CA MET A 74 4.58 -10.29 -11.62
C MET A 74 5.52 -9.59 -12.62
N GLY A 75 6.23 -10.36 -13.45
CA GLY A 75 7.11 -9.82 -14.50
C GLY A 75 6.36 -9.03 -15.56
N GLU A 76 5.21 -9.53 -16.04
CA GLU A 76 4.35 -8.84 -17.01
C GLU A 76 3.80 -7.51 -16.46
N MET A 77 3.63 -7.42 -15.14
CA MET A 77 3.21 -6.20 -14.45
C MET A 77 4.36 -5.26 -14.06
N GLY A 78 5.61 -5.63 -14.34
CA GLY A 78 6.80 -4.83 -13.97
C GLY A 78 7.09 -4.80 -12.47
N LEU A 79 6.58 -5.80 -11.71
CA LEU A 79 6.78 -5.88 -10.26
C LEU A 79 8.10 -6.59 -9.88
N LEU A 80 8.77 -7.23 -10.84
CA LEU A 80 10.09 -7.85 -10.65
C LEU A 80 11.19 -6.89 -11.11
N GLY A 81 12.25 -6.76 -10.30
CA GLY A 81 13.35 -5.87 -10.64
C GLY A 81 12.91 -4.40 -10.77
N VAL A 82 12.07 -3.91 -9.84
CA VAL A 82 11.50 -2.56 -9.85
C VAL A 82 12.56 -1.46 -10.04
N THR A 83 13.73 -1.62 -9.43
CA THR A 83 14.86 -0.67 -9.52
C THR A 83 15.81 -0.95 -10.68
N VAL A 84 15.59 -2.02 -11.44
CA VAL A 84 16.42 -2.40 -12.58
C VAL A 84 16.11 -1.45 -13.76
N PRO A 85 17.12 -0.89 -14.44
CA PRO A 85 16.92 -0.02 -15.59
C PRO A 85 16.11 -0.67 -16.73
N GLU A 86 15.31 0.14 -17.43
CA GLU A 86 14.46 -0.30 -18.54
C GLU A 86 15.23 -1.02 -19.67
N GLN A 87 16.49 -0.62 -19.94
CA GLN A 87 17.34 -1.28 -20.93
C GLN A 87 17.60 -2.77 -20.64
N TYR A 88 17.34 -3.23 -19.41
CA TYR A 88 17.44 -4.62 -18.99
C TYR A 88 16.06 -5.26 -18.73
N GLY A 89 14.96 -4.57 -19.08
CA GLY A 89 13.60 -5.06 -18.93
C GLY A 89 12.93 -4.79 -17.58
N GLY A 90 13.58 -4.02 -16.69
CA GLY A 90 12.93 -3.50 -15.47
C GLY A 90 12.14 -2.21 -15.75
N ILE A 91 11.71 -1.53 -14.69
CA ILE A 91 10.95 -0.26 -14.80
C ILE A 91 11.70 0.97 -14.29
N GLY A 92 12.96 0.81 -13.84
CA GLY A 92 13.84 1.92 -13.45
C GLY A 92 13.32 2.80 -12.31
N ALA A 93 12.39 2.31 -11.49
CA ALA A 93 11.76 3.09 -10.43
C ALA A 93 12.63 3.20 -9.17
N GLY A 94 12.25 4.11 -8.27
CA GLY A 94 12.98 4.36 -7.02
C GLY A 94 12.78 3.28 -5.95
N TYR A 95 13.60 3.35 -4.90
CA TYR A 95 13.49 2.44 -3.74
C TYR A 95 12.21 2.61 -2.93
N VAL A 96 11.57 3.80 -2.97
CA VAL A 96 10.25 4.00 -2.37
C VAL A 96 9.21 3.14 -3.09
N SER A 97 9.16 3.18 -4.43
CA SER A 97 8.31 2.30 -5.23
C SER A 97 8.57 0.82 -4.93
N TYR A 98 9.83 0.40 -4.83
CA TYR A 98 10.17 -0.97 -4.42
C TYR A 98 9.58 -1.32 -3.06
N GLY A 99 9.74 -0.45 -2.05
CA GLY A 99 9.18 -0.66 -0.72
C GLY A 99 7.65 -0.72 -0.72
N LEU A 100 6.99 0.10 -1.53
CA LEU A 100 5.53 0.09 -1.68
C LEU A 100 5.03 -1.21 -2.32
N VAL A 101 5.70 -1.68 -3.37
CA VAL A 101 5.39 -2.99 -4.00
C VAL A 101 5.54 -4.11 -2.97
N ALA A 102 6.68 -4.16 -2.27
CA ALA A 102 6.91 -5.17 -1.23
C ALA A 102 5.82 -5.12 -0.14
N ARG A 103 5.44 -3.92 0.31
CA ARG A 103 4.37 -3.72 1.31
C ARG A 103 3.03 -4.27 0.85
N GLU A 104 2.64 -4.04 -0.41
CA GLU A 104 1.34 -4.51 -0.91
C GLU A 104 1.31 -6.01 -1.19
N VAL A 105 2.43 -6.60 -1.61
CA VAL A 105 2.54 -8.07 -1.80
C VAL A 105 2.60 -8.80 -0.46
N GLU A 106 3.41 -8.32 0.49
CA GLU A 106 3.53 -8.92 1.84
C GLU A 106 2.27 -8.74 2.68
N ARG A 107 1.41 -7.77 2.34
CA ARG A 107 0.06 -7.68 2.91
C ARG A 107 -0.74 -8.98 2.70
N VAL A 108 -0.42 -9.75 1.66
CA VAL A 108 -0.98 -11.08 1.43
C VAL A 108 -0.13 -12.15 2.11
N ASP A 109 1.16 -12.25 1.76
CA ASP A 109 2.05 -13.26 2.32
C ASP A 109 3.54 -12.90 2.17
N SER A 110 4.33 -13.21 3.19
CA SER A 110 5.77 -12.97 3.22
C SER A 110 6.56 -13.87 2.26
N GLY A 111 6.04 -15.04 1.91
CA GLY A 111 6.62 -15.93 0.91
C GLY A 111 6.64 -15.27 -0.46
N TYR A 112 5.51 -14.73 -0.91
CA TYR A 112 5.43 -14.02 -2.19
C TYR A 112 6.39 -12.83 -2.27
N ARG A 113 6.51 -12.02 -1.20
CA ARG A 113 7.45 -10.89 -1.18
C ARG A 113 8.91 -11.34 -1.20
N SER A 114 9.22 -12.53 -0.68
CA SER A 114 10.60 -13.07 -0.69
C SER A 114 11.05 -13.54 -2.06
N MET A 115 10.11 -13.83 -2.95
CA MET A 115 10.37 -14.34 -4.29
C MET A 115 10.65 -13.23 -5.31
N MET A 116 10.37 -11.97 -4.96
CA MET A 116 10.53 -10.79 -5.83
C MET A 116 11.93 -10.22 -5.79
#